data_AF-A0A562RKX1-F1
#
_entry.id   AF-A0A562RKX1-F1
#
_cell.length_a   1.000
_cell.length_b   1.000
_cell.length_c   1.000
_cell.angle_alpha   90.00
_cell.angle_beta   90.00
_cell.angle_gamma   90.00
#
_symmetry.space_group_name_H-M   'P 1'
#
loop_
_entity.id
_entity.type
_entity.pdbx_description
1 polymer ?
#
loop_
_entity_poly.entity_id
_entity_poly.type
_entity_poly.pdbx_seq_one_letter_code
_entity_poly.pdbx_strand_id
1 'polypeptide(L)'
;MGPPVQSERRKGLPVTVVMLRRDGQRLTSGEFHAAPRLRGEFILRPTSRHQTGGGASHMAELIVAGALHFTPLGLPLFNPTIELADHRGFVVSGYEIHSAGGKLAHVEQAWLVTPHGGV
;
A
#
# COMPACT_ATOMS: atom_id res chain seq x y z
N MET A 1 -19.20 -32.63 12.97
CA MET A 1 -18.03 -31.80 13.29
C MET A 1 -17.25 -31.60 12.00
N GLY A 2 -17.45 -30.48 11.31
CA GLY A 2 -16.61 -30.13 10.17
C GLY A 2 -15.24 -29.66 10.68
N PRO A 3 -14.12 -29.93 9.98
CA PRO A 3 -12.83 -29.39 10.37
C PRO A 3 -12.92 -27.85 10.38
N PRO A 4 -12.17 -27.17 11.27
CA PRO A 4 -12.08 -25.72 11.20
C PRO A 4 -11.50 -25.36 9.82
N VAL A 5 -12.21 -24.50 9.09
CA VAL A 5 -11.68 -23.83 7.91
C VAL A 5 -10.45 -23.07 8.40
N GLN A 6 -9.26 -23.66 8.19
CA GLN A 6 -8.02 -22.91 8.27
C GLN A 6 -8.21 -21.77 7.27
N SER A 7 -8.42 -20.57 7.78
CA SER A 7 -8.29 -19.39 6.94
C SER A 7 -6.85 -19.44 6.45
N GLU A 8 -6.66 -19.84 5.20
CA GLU A 8 -5.43 -19.57 4.49
C GLU A 8 -5.27 -18.04 4.59
N ARG A 9 -4.49 -17.60 5.59
CA ARG A 9 -3.99 -16.23 5.64
C ARG A 9 -3.24 -16.08 4.34
N ARG A 10 -3.87 -15.44 3.35
CA ARG A 10 -3.22 -15.11 2.08
C ARG A 10 -1.95 -14.36 2.44
N LYS A 11 -0.81 -15.05 2.38
CA LYS A 11 0.50 -14.49 2.67
C LYS A 11 0.75 -13.44 1.59
N GLY A 12 0.80 -12.17 1.98
CA GLY A 12 1.26 -11.14 1.06
C GLY A 12 2.72 -11.34 0.71
N LEU A 13 3.22 -10.59 -0.27
CA LEU A 13 4.64 -10.58 -0.60
C LEU A 13 5.40 -9.91 0.55
N PRO A 14 6.38 -10.55 1.19
CA PRO A 14 7.22 -9.90 2.19
C PRO A 14 8.04 -8.78 1.53
N VAL A 15 7.83 -7.55 1.98
CA VAL A 15 8.44 -6.36 1.37
C VAL A 15 8.94 -5.36 2.41
N THR A 16 9.93 -4.58 2.00
CA THR A 16 10.18 -3.26 2.59
C THR A 16 9.58 -2.23 1.66
N VAL A 17 8.84 -1.26 2.21
CA VAL A 17 8.21 -0.17 1.46
C VAL A 17 8.75 1.17 1.95
N VAL A 18 9.02 2.07 1.02
CA VAL A 18 9.37 3.46 1.29
C VAL A 18 8.64 4.40 0.33
N MET A 19 8.24 5.56 0.80
CA MET A 19 7.54 6.56 0.00
C MET A 19 8.50 7.23 -0.99
N LEU A 20 8.02 7.46 -2.22
CA LEU A 20 8.71 8.19 -3.27
C LEU A 20 8.00 9.50 -3.64
N ARG A 21 6.66 9.51 -3.57
CA ARG A 21 5.83 10.68 -3.83
C ARG A 21 4.79 10.89 -2.73
N ARG A 22 4.58 12.15 -2.36
CA ARG A 22 3.51 12.60 -1.46
C ARG A 22 2.74 13.72 -2.14
N ASP A 23 1.43 13.55 -2.26
CA ASP A 23 0.55 14.54 -2.89
C ASP A 23 0.99 14.86 -4.34
N GLY A 24 1.29 13.80 -5.10
CA GLY A 24 1.80 13.88 -6.47
C GLY A 24 3.23 14.38 -6.62
N GLN A 25 3.81 15.01 -5.59
CA GLN A 25 5.16 15.58 -5.62
C GLN A 25 6.22 14.54 -5.25
N ARG A 26 7.34 14.54 -5.98
CA ARG A 26 8.50 13.71 -5.69
C ARG A 26 9.20 14.20 -4.42
N LEU A 27 9.53 13.26 -3.53
CA LEU A 27 10.36 13.57 -2.37
C LEU A 27 11.74 14.04 -2.82
N THR A 28 12.24 15.08 -2.17
CA THR A 28 13.64 15.49 -2.26
C THR A 28 14.55 14.37 -1.72
N SER A 29 15.86 14.45 -2.01
CA SER A 29 16.81 13.46 -1.50
C SER A 29 16.80 13.39 0.04
N GLY A 30 16.76 14.55 0.72
CA GLY A 30 16.69 14.61 2.18
C GLY A 30 15.42 13.96 2.73
N GLU A 31 14.26 14.26 2.13
CA GLU A 31 12.98 13.65 2.50
C GLU A 31 12.97 12.15 2.26
N PHE A 32 13.54 11.67 1.15
CA PHE A 32 13.65 10.25 0.87
C PHE A 32 14.53 9.50 1.89
N HIS A 33 15.65 10.10 2.32
CA HIS A 33 16.49 9.49 3.34
C HIS A 33 15.82 9.48 4.72
N ALA A 34 15.04 10.52 5.04
CA ALA A 34 14.26 10.61 6.27
C ALA A 34 12.95 9.78 6.23
N ALA A 35 12.50 9.36 5.04
CA ALA A 35 11.25 8.63 4.90
C ALA A 35 11.29 7.28 5.65
N PRO A 36 10.23 6.94 6.40
CA PRO A 36 10.16 5.68 7.12
C PRO A 36 10.21 4.51 6.13
N ARG A 37 10.94 3.46 6.51
CA ARG A 37 10.98 2.18 5.81
C ARG A 37 10.14 1.20 6.61
N LEU A 38 9.01 0.80 6.05
CA LEU A 38 8.11 -0.14 6.71
C LEU A 38 8.34 -1.55 6.16
N ARG A 39 8.36 -2.54 7.05
CA ARG A 39 8.41 -3.95 6.69
C ARG A 39 7.05 -4.58 6.94
N GLY A 40 6.60 -5.38 6.00
CA GLY A 40 5.30 -6.03 6.10
C GLY A 40 5.01 -6.96 4.93
N GLU A 41 3.75 -7.34 4.83
CA GLU A 41 3.23 -8.13 3.72
C GLU A 41 2.47 -7.21 2.76
N PHE A 42 2.94 -7.12 1.52
CA PHE A 42 2.26 -6.40 0.44
C PHE A 42 1.20 -7.28 -0.21
N ILE A 43 -0.01 -6.75 -0.33
CA ILE A 43 -1.12 -7.47 -0.96
C ILE A 43 -1.79 -6.57 -1.98
N LEU A 44 -1.95 -7.09 -3.20
CA LEU A 44 -2.84 -6.52 -4.21
C LEU A 44 -4.18 -7.28 -4.14
N ARG A 45 -5.25 -6.58 -3.76
CA ARG A 45 -6.60 -7.16 -3.65
C ARG A 45 -7.57 -6.47 -4.61
N PRO A 46 -8.53 -7.21 -5.19
CA PRO A 46 -9.73 -6.57 -5.73
C PRO A 46 -10.55 -5.98 -4.57
N THR A 47 -11.16 -4.80 -4.76
CA THR A 47 -12.14 -4.27 -3.80
C THR A 47 -13.44 -5.07 -3.83
N SER A 48 -14.13 -5.12 -2.68
CA SER A 48 -15.48 -5.65 -2.60
C SER A 48 -16.49 -4.61 -3.14
N ARG A 49 -17.58 -5.13 -3.71
CA ARG A 49 -18.67 -4.47 -4.46
C ARG A 49 -19.42 -3.34 -3.74
N HIS A 50 -19.03 -2.93 -2.53
CA HIS A 50 -19.86 -2.11 -1.63
C HIS A 50 -19.42 -0.65 -1.45
N GLN A 51 -18.46 -0.15 -2.23
CA GLN A 51 -18.24 1.30 -2.29
C GLN A 51 -19.16 1.94 -3.33
N THR A 52 -20.04 2.81 -2.84
CA THR A 52 -20.92 3.68 -3.63
C THR A 52 -20.07 4.68 -4.39
N GLY A 53 -19.99 4.57 -5.72
CA GLY A 53 -19.19 5.50 -6.52
C GLY A 53 -18.77 5.07 -7.93
N GLY A 54 -19.08 3.83 -8.36
CA GLY A 54 -18.93 3.42 -9.76
C GLY A 54 -17.52 2.97 -10.15
N GLY A 55 -17.23 1.69 -9.98
CA GLY A 55 -16.07 1.02 -10.58
C GLY A 55 -15.39 -0.01 -9.66
N ALA A 56 -14.94 -1.12 -10.25
CA ALA A 56 -14.05 -2.06 -9.55
C ALA A 56 -12.69 -1.39 -9.35
N SER A 57 -12.30 -1.11 -8.10
CA SER A 57 -11.00 -0.54 -7.79
C SER A 57 -10.05 -1.64 -7.30
N HIS A 58 -8.79 -1.60 -7.71
CA HIS A 58 -7.78 -2.43 -7.06
C HIS A 58 -7.29 -1.72 -5.79
N MET A 59 -6.88 -2.49 -4.79
CA MET A 59 -6.25 -1.96 -3.58
C MET A 59 -4.88 -2.60 -3.41
N ALA A 60 -3.86 -1.77 -3.19
CA ALA A 60 -2.57 -2.22 -2.72
C ALA A 60 -2.44 -1.87 -1.23
N GLU A 61 -2.24 -2.88 -0.40
CA GLU A 61 -2.19 -2.76 1.06
C GLU A 61 -0.83 -3.24 1.57
N LEU A 62 -0.28 -2.56 2.57
CA LEU A 62 0.87 -3.03 3.35
C LEU A 62 0.41 -3.43 4.75
N ILE A 63 0.47 -4.72 5.07
CA ILE A 63 0.14 -5.23 6.41
C ILE A 63 1.40 -5.22 7.26
N VAL A 64 1.40 -4.41 8.32
CA VAL A 64 2.47 -4.33 9.31
C VAL A 64 2.01 -4.97 10.62
N ALA A 65 2.78 -5.91 11.17
CA ALA A 65 2.43 -6.57 12.42
C ALA A 65 2.47 -5.58 13.60
N GLY A 66 1.35 -5.47 14.34
CA GLY A 66 1.28 -4.67 15.58
C GLY A 66 1.16 -3.15 15.40
N ALA A 67 1.07 -2.65 14.16
CA ALA A 67 0.86 -1.23 13.91
C ALA A 67 -0.64 -0.91 13.77
N LEU A 68 -1.12 0.03 14.58
CA LEU A 68 -2.31 0.79 14.26
C LEU A 68 -1.95 1.73 13.08
N HIS A 69 -2.81 1.83 12.07
CA HIS A 69 -2.53 2.48 10.77
C HIS A 69 -2.35 4.01 10.88
N PHE A 70 -1.29 4.47 11.54
CA PHE A 70 -1.07 5.88 11.85
C PHE A 70 -0.07 6.58 10.93
N THR A 71 0.52 5.85 9.97
CA THR A 71 1.51 6.41 9.03
C THR A 71 0.99 6.31 7.60
N PRO A 72 1.30 7.27 6.71
CA PRO A 72 0.85 7.25 5.31
C PRO A 72 1.17 5.92 4.61
N LEU A 73 2.38 5.38 4.79
CA LEU A 73 2.79 4.09 4.19
C LEU A 73 2.01 2.86 4.69
N GLY A 74 1.16 2.98 5.71
CA GLY A 74 0.27 1.92 6.18
C GLY A 74 -1.18 2.06 5.71
N LEU A 75 -1.52 3.12 4.98
CA LEU A 75 -2.84 3.31 4.38
C LEU A 75 -2.90 2.61 3.02
N PRO A 76 -4.07 2.09 2.60
CA PRO A 76 -4.21 1.45 1.31
C PRO A 76 -4.09 2.45 0.14
N LEU A 77 -3.42 2.04 -0.93
CA LEU A 77 -3.51 2.73 -2.23
C LEU A 77 -4.69 2.18 -3.03
N PHE A 78 -5.52 3.09 -3.52
CA PHE A 78 -6.61 2.78 -4.44
C PHE A 78 -6.14 2.98 -5.89
N ASN A 79 -6.70 2.14 -6.78
CA ASN A 79 -6.33 2.05 -8.20
C ASN A 79 -4.81 2.00 -8.43
N PRO A 80 -4.11 1.07 -7.75
CA PRO A 80 -2.67 0.95 -7.85
C PRO A 80 -2.23 0.65 -9.28
N THR A 81 -1.16 1.32 -9.71
CA THR A 81 -0.47 1.11 -10.97
C THR A 81 0.98 0.77 -10.70
N ILE A 82 1.54 -0.23 -11.40
CA ILE A 82 2.98 -0.51 -11.38
C ILE A 82 3.63 0.39 -12.43
N GLU A 83 4.44 1.36 -12.00
CA GLU A 83 5.08 2.33 -12.89
C GLU A 83 6.43 1.85 -13.42
N LEU A 84 7.14 1.09 -12.60
CA LEU A 84 8.46 0.56 -12.88
C LEU A 84 8.65 -0.75 -12.12
N ALA A 85 9.31 -1.73 -12.74
CA ALA A 85 9.78 -2.93 -12.08
C ALA A 85 11.18 -3.26 -12.58
N ASP A 86 12.14 -3.37 -11.67
CA ASP A 86 13.53 -3.70 -11.98
C ASP A 86 14.15 -4.57 -10.86
N HIS A 87 15.47 -4.76 -10.91
CA HIS A 87 16.22 -5.57 -9.94
C HIS A 87 16.18 -5.02 -8.49
N ARG A 88 15.76 -3.77 -8.27
CA ARG A 88 15.66 -3.13 -6.95
C ARG A 88 14.28 -3.26 -6.33
N GLY A 89 13.29 -3.71 -7.10
CA GLY A 89 11.91 -3.83 -6.69
C GLY A 89 10.96 -3.23 -7.73
N PHE A 90 9.80 -2.79 -7.27
CA PHE A 90 8.79 -2.18 -8.14
C PHE A 90 8.19 -0.94 -7.50
N VAL A 91 7.82 0.03 -8.35
CA VAL A 91 7.15 1.25 -7.93
C VAL A 91 5.66 1.08 -8.11
N VAL A 92 4.91 1.19 -7.02
CA VAL A 92 3.45 1.19 -7.02
C VAL A 92 2.98 2.61 -6.76
N SER A 93 2.19 3.16 -7.66
CA SER A 93 1.50 4.43 -7.45
C SER A 93 0.00 4.24 -7.35
N GLY A 94 -0.70 5.19 -6.74
CA GLY A 94 -2.14 5.20 -6.59
C GLY A 94 -2.55 6.43 -5.80
N TYR A 95 -3.76 6.41 -5.24
CA TYR A 95 -4.19 7.47 -4.33
C TYR A 95 -4.62 6.90 -2.98
N GLU A 96 -4.34 7.65 -1.93
CA GLU A 96 -4.97 7.48 -0.63
C GLU A 96 -6.24 8.32 -0.55
N ILE A 97 -7.19 7.88 0.28
CA ILE A 97 -8.38 8.67 0.59
C ILE A 97 -8.20 9.25 1.99
N HIS A 98 -8.12 10.58 2.06
CA HIS A 98 -8.01 11.33 3.32
C HIS A 98 -9.36 11.96 3.64
N SER A 99 -9.78 11.90 4.91
CA SER A 99 -10.92 12.69 5.38
C SER A 99 -10.40 13.86 6.21
N ALA A 100 -10.59 15.08 5.72
CA ALA A 100 -10.27 16.29 6.44
C ALA A 100 -11.47 17.24 6.38
N GLY A 101 -12.03 17.59 7.55
CA GLY A 101 -13.16 18.51 7.64
C GLY A 101 -14.43 18.03 6.92
N GLY A 102 -14.68 16.71 6.88
CA GLY A 102 -15.87 16.13 6.23
C GLY A 102 -15.80 16.02 4.71
N LYS A 103 -14.68 16.43 4.09
CA LYS A 103 -14.41 16.21 2.67
C LYS A 103 -13.44 15.05 2.48
N LEU A 104 -13.72 14.21 1.48
CA LEU A 104 -12.80 13.19 1.01
C LEU A 104 -11.85 13.84 0.00
N ALA A 105 -10.55 13.72 0.23
CA ALA A 105 -9.49 14.14 -0.68
C ALA A 105 -8.75 12.91 -1.20
N HIS A 106 -8.48 12.88 -2.50
CA HIS A 106 -7.59 11.90 -3.11
C HIS A 106 -6.18 12.48 -3.10
N VAL A 107 -5.28 11.79 -2.41
CA VAL A 107 -3.88 12.21 -2.29
C VAL A 107 -3.04 11.21 -3.06
N GLU A 108 -2.45 11.64 -4.18
CA GLU A 108 -1.59 10.77 -4.98
C GLU A 108 -0.32 10.40 -4.23
N GLN A 109 0.06 9.13 -4.34
CA GLN A 109 1.28 8.60 -3.75
C GLN A 109 1.96 7.59 -4.65
N ALA A 110 3.26 7.40 -4.40
CA ALA A 110 4.03 6.31 -4.97
C ALA A 110 4.98 5.72 -3.94
N TRP A 111 5.10 4.41 -3.97
CA TRP A 111 5.91 3.62 -3.06
C TRP A 111 6.94 2.82 -3.84
N LEU A 112 8.18 2.81 -3.37
CA LEU A 112 9.14 1.78 -3.76
C LEU A 112 8.90 0.57 -2.89
N VAL A 113 8.56 -0.54 -3.53
CA VAL A 113 8.32 -1.83 -2.90
C VAL A 113 9.49 -2.74 -3.23
N THR A 114 10.25 -3.12 -2.20
CA THR A 114 11.43 -3.99 -2.32
C THR A 114 11.09 -5.35 -1.71
N PRO A 115 10.89 -6.40 -2.52
CA PRO A 115 10.73 -7.76 -2.03
C PRO A 115 11.96 -8.18 -1.22
N HIS A 116 11.73 -8.90 -0.13
CA HIS A 116 12.80 -9.65 0.51
C HIS A 116 12.39 -11.11 0.60
N GLY A 117 13.34 -12.02 0.40
CA GLY A 117 13.08 -13.45 0.47
C GLY A 117 12.46 -13.79 1.82
N GLY A 118 11.24 -14.32 1.79
CA GLY A 118 10.68 -15.01 2.95
C GLY A 118 11.44 -16.32 3.11
N VAL A 119 12.05 -16.51 4.28
CA VAL A 119 12.60 -17.81 4.70
C VAL A 119 11.45 -18.77 4.96
#